data_AF-A0A1G9UTK8-F1
#
_entry.id   AF-A0A1G9UTK8-F1
#
_cell.length_a   1.000
_cell.length_b   1.000
_cell.length_c   1.000
_cell.angle_alpha   90.00
_cell.angle_beta   90.00
_cell.angle_gamma   90.00
#
_symmetry.space_group_name_H-M   'P 1'
#
loop_
_entity.id
_entity.type
_entity.pdbx_description
1 polymer ?
#
loop_
_entity_poly.entity_id
_entity_poly.type
_entity_poly.pdbx_seq_one_letter_code
_entity_poly.pdbx_strand_id
1 'polypeptide(L)'
;MYCPNCGTENNDSNAFCKKCGASLQETPADSSKSDSITATAVQAPPAPSAIQAQKKKSGAGKVVVVVAIFLVLASLGFCGKLAYDNILHNPVNEFTAAIAAKDYGEALEIYDERIEDNEGYCKAA
;
A
#
# COMPACT_ATOMS: atom_id res chain seq x y z
N MET A 1 1.86 -26.09 3.20
CA MET A 1 2.94 -26.57 2.30
C MET A 1 4.19 -25.69 2.36
N TYR A 2 5.37 -26.25 2.03
CA TYR A 2 6.61 -25.46 1.91
C TYR A 2 6.95 -25.24 0.43
N CYS A 3 7.40 -24.03 0.08
CA CYS A 3 7.78 -23.71 -1.29
C CYS A 3 9.03 -24.50 -1.72
N PRO A 4 9.00 -25.26 -2.82
CA PRO A 4 10.15 -26.05 -3.27
C PRO A 4 11.32 -25.19 -3.76
N ASN A 5 11.07 -23.92 -4.09
CA ASN A 5 12.10 -23.01 -4.60
C ASN A 5 12.85 -22.28 -3.46
N CYS A 6 12.14 -21.84 -2.40
CA CYS A 6 12.74 -20.99 -1.37
C CYS A 6 12.50 -21.43 0.09
N GLY A 7 11.82 -22.56 0.31
CA GLY A 7 11.58 -23.12 1.65
C GLY A 7 10.59 -22.33 2.52
N THR A 8 9.88 -21.34 1.96
CA THR A 8 8.90 -20.56 2.74
C THR A 8 7.64 -21.37 2.98
N GLU A 9 7.13 -21.34 4.21
CA GLU A 9 5.84 -21.91 4.57
C GLU A 9 4.68 -21.11 3.95
N ASN A 10 3.81 -21.81 3.23
CA ASN A 10 2.63 -21.28 2.55
C ASN A 10 1.39 -22.09 2.92
N ASN A 11 0.23 -21.44 2.88
CA ASN A 11 -1.06 -22.11 3.03
C ASN A 11 -1.33 -23.00 1.81
N ASP A 12 -1.99 -24.14 1.99
CA ASP A 12 -2.28 -25.09 0.91
C ASP A 12 -3.23 -24.53 -0.17
N SER A 13 -3.97 -23.45 0.13
CA SER A 13 -4.81 -22.73 -0.83
C SER A 13 -4.05 -21.73 -1.71
N ASN A 14 -2.78 -21.43 -1.42
CA ASN A 14 -2.00 -20.46 -2.18
C ASN A 14 -1.53 -21.05 -3.52
N ALA A 15 -1.97 -20.50 -4.65
CA ALA A 15 -1.46 -20.91 -5.95
C ALA A 15 0.02 -20.52 -6.17
N PHE A 16 0.52 -19.49 -5.47
CA PHE A 16 1.88 -18.96 -5.59
C PHE A 16 2.52 -18.69 -4.22
N CYS A 17 3.85 -18.76 -4.16
CA CYS A 17 4.63 -18.49 -2.96
C CYS A 17 4.53 -17.02 -2.55
N LYS A 18 4.20 -16.76 -1.28
CA LYS A 18 4.11 -15.41 -0.71
C LYS A 18 5.44 -14.65 -0.64
N LYS A 19 6.57 -15.35 -0.76
CA LYS A 19 7.92 -14.76 -0.68
C LYS A 19 8.58 -14.59 -2.05
N CYS A 20 8.64 -15.65 -2.86
CA CYS A 20 9.37 -15.62 -4.14
C CYS A 20 8.46 -15.59 -5.38
N GLY A 21 7.14 -15.73 -5.22
CA GLY A 21 6.19 -15.74 -6.34
C GLY A 21 6.16 -17.03 -7.18
N ALA A 22 6.96 -18.05 -6.85
CA ALA A 22 6.95 -19.33 -7.55
C ALA A 22 5.58 -20.03 -7.45
N SER A 23 5.12 -20.69 -8.52
CA SER A 23 3.90 -21.51 -8.50
C SER A 23 4.06 -22.66 -7.50
N LEU A 24 3.03 -22.87 -6.69
CA LEU A 24 2.93 -23.97 -5.73
C LEU A 24 1.97 -25.08 -6.21
N GLN A 25 1.28 -24.86 -7.33
CA GLN A 25 0.50 -25.89 -7.97
C GLN A 25 1.43 -26.88 -8.67
N GLU A 26 1.50 -28.09 -8.11
CA GLU A 26 2.09 -29.23 -8.78
C GLU A 26 1.20 -29.63 -9.96
N THR A 27 1.55 -29.22 -11.18
CA THR A 27 1.09 -29.94 -12.37
C THR A 27 1.68 -31.35 -12.30
N PRO A 28 0.88 -32.41 -12.38
CA PRO A 28 1.43 -33.75 -12.50
C PRO A 28 2.05 -33.88 -13.89
N ALA A 29 3.38 -33.89 -13.94
CA ALA A 29 4.15 -34.53 -15.01
C ALA A 29 5.60 -34.68 -14.56
N ASP A 30 5.82 -35.54 -13.57
CA ASP A 30 7.07 -36.29 -13.53
C ASP A 30 6.99 -37.44 -14.56
N SER A 31 8.01 -37.47 -15.41
CA SER A 31 8.64 -38.61 -16.07
C SER A 31 8.21 -40.02 -15.66
N SER A 32 7.95 -40.91 -16.64
CA SER A 32 8.40 -42.31 -16.58
C SER A 32 8.41 -42.99 -17.96
N LYS A 33 9.19 -44.07 -18.03
CA LYS A 33 9.91 -44.68 -19.15
C LYS A 33 9.13 -45.75 -19.95
N SER A 34 9.57 -45.96 -21.19
CA SER A 34 9.78 -47.22 -21.95
C SER A 34 8.74 -48.35 -21.92
N ASP A 35 8.15 -48.69 -23.08
CA ASP A 35 8.48 -49.93 -23.81
C ASP A 35 7.89 -50.00 -25.24
N SER A 36 8.80 -50.11 -26.23
CA SER A 36 8.83 -50.83 -27.53
C SER A 36 7.52 -51.20 -28.29
N ILE A 37 7.31 -51.03 -29.62
CA ILE A 37 8.16 -51.37 -30.80
C ILE A 37 7.75 -50.54 -32.05
N THR A 38 8.77 -50.03 -32.76
CA THR A 38 8.94 -49.79 -34.23
C THR A 38 7.83 -49.14 -35.08
N ALA A 39 8.10 -47.90 -35.53
CA ALA A 39 8.13 -47.52 -36.96
C ALA A 39 8.88 -46.19 -37.18
N THR A 40 10.17 -46.30 -37.50
CA THR A 40 10.99 -45.36 -38.29
C THR A 40 10.21 -44.96 -39.57
N ALA A 41 10.14 -43.73 -40.12
CA ALA A 41 10.81 -42.46 -39.88
C ALA A 41 9.96 -41.30 -40.44
N VAL A 42 9.96 -40.18 -39.72
CA VAL A 42 10.05 -38.76 -40.15
C VAL A 42 9.27 -38.33 -41.41
N GLN A 43 8.19 -37.55 -41.19
CA GLN A 43 8.03 -36.21 -41.76
C GLN A 43 6.97 -35.36 -41.01
N ALA A 44 7.46 -34.19 -40.56
CA ALA A 44 6.85 -32.98 -39.99
C ALA A 44 5.34 -32.96 -39.60
N PRO A 45 5.01 -32.67 -38.32
CA PRO A 45 3.63 -32.41 -37.89
C PRO A 45 3.05 -31.13 -38.53
N PRO A 46 1.79 -31.15 -39.00
CA PRO A 46 1.06 -29.94 -39.37
C PRO A 46 0.84 -29.08 -38.13
N ALA A 47 1.19 -27.80 -38.25
CA ALA A 47 1.03 -26.78 -37.22
C ALA A 47 -0.41 -26.79 -36.66
N PRO A 48 -0.60 -26.99 -35.34
CA PRO A 48 -1.89 -26.86 -34.70
C PRO A 48 -2.34 -25.40 -34.76
N SER A 49 -3.51 -25.18 -35.36
CA SER A 49 -4.23 -23.92 -35.40
C SER A 49 -4.34 -23.29 -34.00
N ALA A 50 -3.81 -22.08 -33.87
CA ALA A 50 -3.88 -21.28 -32.67
C ALA A 50 -5.35 -20.99 -32.29
N ILE A 51 -5.85 -21.68 -31.27
CA ILE A 51 -7.00 -21.20 -30.50
C ILE A 51 -6.51 -19.97 -29.75
N GLN A 52 -6.97 -18.79 -30.19
CA GLN A 52 -6.64 -17.52 -29.58
C GLN A 52 -7.17 -17.49 -28.14
N ALA A 53 -6.26 -17.59 -27.18
CA ALA A 53 -6.53 -17.35 -25.78
C ALA A 53 -7.05 -15.92 -25.64
N GLN A 54 -8.34 -15.79 -25.38
CA GLN A 54 -8.95 -14.50 -25.09
C GLN A 54 -8.34 -13.96 -23.81
N LYS A 55 -7.42 -13.00 -23.94
CA LYS A 55 -6.93 -12.18 -22.83
C LYS A 55 -8.12 -11.44 -22.24
N LYS A 56 -8.77 -12.04 -21.25
CA LYS A 56 -9.74 -11.34 -20.41
C LYS A 56 -8.94 -10.33 -19.58
N LYS A 57 -8.96 -9.08 -20.05
CA LYS A 57 -8.30 -7.93 -19.44
C LYS A 57 -8.84 -7.75 -18.01
N SER A 58 -8.07 -8.20 -17.02
CA SER A 58 -8.46 -8.13 -15.61
C SER A 58 -8.46 -6.66 -15.15
N GLY A 59 -9.58 -6.23 -14.56
CA GLY A 59 -9.85 -4.85 -14.14
C GLY A 59 -9.04 -4.38 -12.93
N ALA A 60 -7.80 -4.86 -12.76
CA ALA A 60 -6.92 -4.52 -11.64
C ALA A 60 -6.53 -3.03 -11.64
N GLY A 61 -6.54 -2.36 -12.80
CA GLY A 61 -6.18 -0.94 -12.89
C GLY A 61 -7.13 0.01 -12.16
N LYS A 62 -8.43 -0.31 -12.06
CA LYS A 62 -9.39 0.57 -11.37
C LYS A 62 -9.23 0.50 -9.84
N VAL A 63 -8.94 -0.68 -9.30
CA VAL A 63 -8.74 -0.87 -7.85
C VAL A 63 -7.47 -0.16 -7.39
N VAL A 64 -6.38 -0.26 -8.17
CA VAL A 64 -5.11 0.43 -7.84
C VAL A 64 -5.29 1.95 -7.84
N VAL A 65 -6.02 2.50 -8.80
CA VAL A 65 -6.30 3.96 -8.85
C VAL A 65 -7.16 4.40 -7.67
N VAL A 66 -8.20 3.65 -7.31
CA VAL A 66 -9.05 3.98 -6.16
C VAL A 66 -8.24 3.94 -4.86
N VAL A 67 -7.44 2.89 -4.64
CA VAL A 67 -6.57 2.78 -3.46
C VAL A 67 -5.54 3.92 -3.42
N ALA A 68 -4.91 4.25 -4.55
CA ALA A 68 -3.97 5.37 -4.63
C ALA A 68 -4.64 6.71 -4.30
N ILE A 69 -5.86 6.96 -4.78
CA ILE A 69 -6.62 8.18 -4.47
C ILE A 69 -6.94 8.23 -2.97
N PHE A 70 -7.41 7.14 -2.36
CA PHE A 70 -7.69 7.12 -0.93
C PHE A 70 -6.43 7.36 -0.08
N LEU A 71 -5.29 6.78 -0.46
CA LEU A 71 -4.02 7.01 0.23
C LEU A 71 -3.56 8.47 0.10
N VAL A 72 -3.76 9.10 -1.06
CA VAL A 72 -3.44 10.53 -1.27
C VAL A 72 -4.39 11.42 -0.48
N LEU A 73 -5.70 11.13 -0.45
CA LEU A 73 -6.66 11.90 0.35
C LEU A 73 -6.39 11.76 1.86
N ALA A 74 -6.06 10.55 2.32
CA ALA A 74 -5.71 10.31 3.71
C ALA A 74 -4.39 11.01 4.09
N SER A 75 -3.37 11.01 3.21
CA SER A 75 -2.11 11.69 3.47
C SER A 75 -2.26 13.21 3.46
N LEU A 76 -3.01 13.78 2.51
CA LEU A 76 -3.32 15.22 2.49
C LEU A 76 -4.13 15.64 3.72
N GLY A 77 -5.11 14.84 4.13
CA GLY A 77 -5.88 15.08 5.35
C GLY A 77 -5.04 14.99 6.62
N PHE A 78 -4.17 13.98 6.72
CA PHE A 78 -3.30 13.79 7.89
C PHE A 78 -2.19 14.85 7.98
N CYS A 79 -1.51 15.16 6.86
CA CYS A 79 -0.55 16.26 6.80
C CYS A 79 -1.22 17.61 7.07
N GLY A 80 -2.43 17.82 6.53
CA GLY A 80 -3.24 19.00 6.80
C GLY A 80 -3.60 19.12 8.28
N LYS A 81 -3.97 18.02 8.95
CA LYS A 81 -4.27 17.98 10.39
C LYS A 81 -3.03 18.29 11.24
N LEU A 82 -1.89 17.71 10.92
CA LEU A 82 -0.62 18.00 11.61
C LEU A 82 -0.18 19.45 11.40
N ALA A 83 -0.33 19.99 10.19
CA ALA A 83 -0.05 21.41 9.92
C ALA A 83 -1.07 22.34 10.60
N TYR A 84 -2.34 21.96 10.66
CA TYR A 84 -3.39 22.71 11.35
C TYR A 84 -3.11 22.82 12.85
N ASP A 85 -2.78 21.71 13.50
CA ASP A 85 -2.42 21.71 14.92
C ASP A 85 -1.13 22.49 15.21
N ASN A 86 -0.19 22.53 14.26
CA ASN A 86 1.10 23.21 14.41
C ASN A 86 1.02 24.72 14.10
N ILE A 87 0.20 25.13 13.13
CA ILE A 87 0.19 26.49 12.57
C ILE A 87 -1.10 27.26 12.85
N LEU A 88 -2.28 26.62 12.85
CA LEU A 88 -3.55 27.30 13.10
C LEU A 88 -3.88 27.41 14.60
N HIS A 89 -3.54 26.42 15.42
CA HIS A 89 -3.65 26.52 16.88
C HIS A 89 -2.40 27.14 17.54
N ASN A 90 -1.81 28.16 16.90
CA ASN A 90 -0.77 28.94 17.56
C ASN A 90 -1.41 29.74 18.71
N PRO A 91 -1.04 29.51 19.98
CA PRO A 91 -1.59 30.23 21.12
C PRO A 91 -1.45 31.74 20.99
N VAL A 92 -0.43 32.23 20.28
CA VAL A 92 -0.24 33.66 20.02
C VAL A 92 -1.35 34.23 19.12
N ASN A 93 -1.81 33.49 18.12
CA ASN A 93 -2.89 33.94 17.23
C ASN A 93 -4.23 33.96 17.97
N GLU A 94 -4.50 33.00 18.84
CA GLU A 94 -5.70 32.97 19.67
C GLU A 94 -5.66 34.07 20.74
N PHE A 95 -4.51 34.28 21.39
CA PHE A 95 -4.29 35.38 22.33
C PHE A 95 -4.53 36.74 21.68
N THR A 96 -3.97 36.97 20.48
CA THR A 96 -4.16 38.23 19.75
C THR A 96 -5.61 38.43 19.31
N ALA A 97 -6.32 37.35 18.93
CA ALA A 97 -7.76 37.40 18.64
C ALA A 97 -8.59 37.75 19.88
N ALA A 98 -8.29 37.16 21.04
CA ALA A 98 -8.96 37.46 22.31
C ALA A 98 -8.73 38.93 22.73
N ILE A 99 -7.50 39.45 22.61
CA ILE A 99 -7.21 40.87 22.82
C ILE A 99 -7.99 41.76 21.86
N ALA A 100 -8.04 41.42 20.56
CA ALA A 100 -8.80 42.18 19.56
C ALA A 100 -10.30 42.20 19.87
N ALA A 101 -10.83 41.11 20.43
CA ALA A 101 -12.20 41.01 20.91
C ALA A 101 -12.44 41.72 22.26
N LYS A 102 -11.38 42.22 22.91
CA LYS A 102 -11.38 42.75 24.30
C LYS A 102 -11.81 41.71 25.34
N ASP A 103 -11.65 40.43 25.03
CA ASP A 103 -11.84 39.34 25.98
C ASP A 103 -10.53 39.09 26.74
N TYR A 104 -10.29 39.91 27.76
CA TYR A 104 -9.07 39.83 28.54
C TYR A 104 -9.04 38.59 29.45
N GLY A 105 -10.21 38.01 29.76
CA GLY A 105 -10.29 36.78 30.57
C GLY A 105 -9.73 35.60 29.79
N GLU A 106 -10.24 35.40 28.57
CA GLU A 106 -9.73 34.36 27.67
C GLU A 106 -8.27 34.61 27.26
N ALA A 107 -7.89 35.87 27.03
CA ALA A 107 -6.49 36.21 26.75
C ALA A 107 -5.54 35.84 27.91
N LEU A 108 -5.93 36.05 29.16
CA LEU A 108 -5.12 35.71 30.33
C LEU A 108 -4.94 34.20 30.49
N GLU A 109 -6.01 33.43 30.32
CA GLU A 109 -5.95 31.96 30.38
C GLU A 109 -5.02 31.40 29.29
N ILE A 110 -5.11 31.91 28.07
CA ILE A 110 -4.23 31.49 26.97
C ILE A 110 -2.76 31.85 27.27
N TYR A 111 -2.50 33.01 27.88
CA TYR A 111 -1.14 33.42 28.21
C TYR A 111 -0.52 32.52 29.29
N ASP A 112 -1.20 32.36 30.43
CA ASP A 112 -0.70 31.60 31.59
C ASP A 112 -0.50 30.11 31.25
N GLU A 113 -1.52 29.45 30.67
CA GLU A 113 -1.48 28.00 30.47
C GLU A 113 -0.64 27.56 29.25
N ARG A 114 -0.47 28.43 28.24
CA ARG A 114 0.07 28.01 26.93
C ARG A 114 1.24 28.83 26.42
N ILE A 115 1.46 30.04 26.93
CA ILE A 115 2.53 30.94 26.48
C ILE A 115 3.63 31.07 27.54
N GLU A 116 3.28 31.41 28.79
CA GLU A 116 4.24 31.70 29.87
C GLU A 116 5.14 30.51 30.18
N ASP A 117 4.57 29.32 30.30
CA ASP A 117 5.30 28.07 30.59
C ASP A 117 6.07 27.51 29.38
N ASN A 118 5.89 28.05 28.18
CA ASN A 118 6.56 27.56 26.98
C ASN A 118 7.76 28.44 26.60
N GLU A 119 8.96 27.96 26.92
CA GLU A 119 10.23 28.65 26.62
C GLU A 119 10.39 29.05 25.14
N GLY A 120 9.75 28.33 24.21
CA GLY A 120 9.82 28.60 22.77
C GLY A 120 9.16 29.93 22.36
N TYR A 121 8.14 30.40 23.09
CA TYR A 121 7.47 31.67 22.81
C TYR A 121 8.13 32.83 23.57
N CYS A 122 8.55 32.60 24.82
CA CYS A 122 9.18 33.64 25.65
C CYS A 122 10.59 34.05 25.18
N LYS A 123 11.36 33.15 24.54
CA LYS A 123 12.71 33.46 24.02
C LYS A 123 12.74 34.19 22.67
N ALA A 124 11.58 34.33 22.01
CA ALA A 124 11.48 34.91 20.66
C ALA A 124 11.16 36.42 20.66
N ALA A 125 10.90 37.02 21.83
CA ALA A 125 10.65 38.46 22.03
C ALA A 125 11.89 39.18 22.57
#